data_AF-A0A7C5H7V4-F1
#
_entry.id   AF-A0A7C5H7V4-F1
#
_cell.length_a   1.000
_cell.length_b   1.000
_cell.length_c   1.000
_cell.angle_alpha   90.00
_cell.angle_beta   90.00
_cell.angle_gamma   90.00
#
_symmetry.space_group_name_H-M   'P 1'
#
loop_
_entity.id
_entity.type
_entity.pdbx_description
1 polymer ?
#
loop_
_entity_poly.entity_id
_entity_poly.type
_entity_poly.pdbx_seq_one_letter_code
_entity_poly.pdbx_strand_id
1 'polypeptide(L)'
;MALSAKKAEKITVTIPYELKEQLNALKDELQTSMSAIYKDALKTYVEQKEVEKWKKAAALMADEYENNPELRDWVEFEEGFYDDKTV
;
A
#
# COMPACT_ATOMS: atom_id res chain seq x y z
N MET A 1 -28.41 -16.10 -13.11
CA MET A 1 -27.22 -15.77 -12.32
C MET A 1 -26.02 -16.39 -13.00
N ALA A 2 -25.19 -15.59 -13.69
CA ALA A 2 -24.01 -16.10 -14.37
C ALA A 2 -22.88 -16.30 -13.34
N LEU A 3 -22.39 -17.54 -13.21
CA LEU A 3 -21.19 -17.82 -12.44
C LEU A 3 -20.04 -17.05 -13.09
N SER A 4 -19.46 -16.10 -12.35
CA SER A 4 -18.21 -15.44 -12.71
C SER A 4 -17.12 -16.52 -12.74
N ALA A 5 -16.87 -17.09 -13.92
CA ALA A 5 -15.70 -17.90 -14.16
C ALA A 5 -14.49 -17.03 -13.81
N LYS A 6 -13.68 -17.44 -12.82
CA LYS A 6 -12.45 -16.73 -12.43
C LYS A 6 -11.64 -16.43 -13.69
N LYS A 7 -11.68 -15.18 -14.16
CA LYS A 7 -10.84 -14.73 -15.27
C LYS A 7 -9.40 -14.81 -14.79
N ALA A 8 -8.67 -15.79 -15.32
CA ALA A 8 -7.24 -15.91 -15.15
C ALA A 8 -6.59 -15.48 -16.46
N GLU A 9 -5.70 -14.50 -16.38
CA GLU A 9 -4.95 -14.00 -17.53
C GLU A 9 -3.56 -14.63 -17.54
N LYS A 10 -3.10 -15.04 -18.73
CA LYS A 10 -1.76 -15.58 -18.91
C LYS A 10 -0.78 -14.43 -19.09
N ILE A 11 0.25 -14.42 -18.25
CA ILE A 11 1.33 -13.44 -18.33
C ILE A 11 2.55 -14.13 -18.97
N THR A 12 3.17 -13.47 -19.94
CA THR A 12 4.46 -13.86 -20.51
C THR A 12 5.42 -12.68 -20.34
N VAL A 13 6.56 -12.91 -19.72
CA VAL A 13 7.54 -11.88 -19.40
C VAL A 13 8.93 -12.37 -19.76
N THR A 14 9.73 -11.48 -20.32
CA THR A 14 11.15 -11.71 -20.55
C THR A 14 11.92 -11.14 -19.37
N ILE A 15 12.74 -11.97 -18.73
CA ILE A 15 13.58 -11.58 -17.61
C ILE A 15 15.06 -11.88 -17.91
N PRO A 16 16.00 -11.15 -17.28
CA PRO A 16 17.42 -11.47 -17.37
C PRO A 16 17.71 -12.91 -16.95
N TYR A 17 18.71 -13.53 -17.57
CA TYR A 17 19.08 -14.92 -17.30
C TYR A 17 19.49 -15.13 -15.84
N GLU A 18 20.32 -14.24 -15.31
CA GLU A 18 20.81 -14.26 -13.92
C GLU A 18 19.65 -14.27 -12.90
N LEU A 19 18.63 -13.43 -13.14
CA LEU A 19 17.45 -13.37 -12.28
C LEU A 19 16.67 -14.69 -12.31
N LYS A 20 16.57 -15.34 -13.48
CA LYS A 20 15.92 -16.64 -13.61
C LYS A 20 16.67 -17.72 -12.82
N GLU A 21 18.00 -17.70 -12.81
CA GLU A 21 18.78 -18.64 -12.01
C GLU A 21 18.55 -18.46 -10.52
N GLN A 22 18.55 -17.21 -10.03
CA GLN A 22 18.24 -16.92 -8.62
C GLN A 22 16.83 -17.39 -8.25
N LEU A 23 15.84 -17.16 -9.11
CA LEU A 23 14.48 -17.64 -8.89
C LEU A 23 14.36 -19.16 -8.94
N ASN A 24 15.17 -19.85 -9.75
CA ASN A 24 15.22 -21.31 -9.77
C ASN A 24 15.82 -21.88 -8.49
N ALA A 25 16.90 -21.28 -7.97
CA ALA A 25 17.45 -21.67 -6.68
C ALA A 25 16.41 -21.48 -5.56
N LEU A 26 15.72 -20.33 -5.56
CA LEU A 26 14.65 -20.04 -4.61
C LEU A 26 13.46 -21.01 -4.74
N LYS A 27 13.11 -21.39 -5.98
CA LYS A 27 12.07 -22.38 -6.26
C LYS A 27 12.39 -23.71 -5.58
N ASP A 28 13.63 -24.16 -5.71
CA ASP A 28 14.07 -25.45 -5.19
C ASP A 28 14.18 -25.43 -3.66
N GLU A 29 14.63 -24.30 -3.08
CA GLU A 29 14.67 -24.08 -1.63
C GLU A 29 13.27 -24.08 -1.00
N LEU A 30 12.33 -23.33 -1.59
CA LEU A 30 10.95 -23.20 -1.10
C LEU A 30 10.06 -24.39 -1.51
N GLN A 31 10.60 -25.37 -2.24
CA GLN A 31 9.88 -26.53 -2.79
C GLN A 31 8.57 -26.14 -3.49
N THR A 32 8.60 -25.06 -4.27
CA THR A 32 7.41 -24.47 -4.89
C THR A 32 7.52 -24.46 -6.42
N SER A 33 6.54 -23.83 -7.08
CA SER A 33 6.57 -23.62 -8.52
C SER A 33 7.00 -22.19 -8.87
N MET A 34 7.66 -22.03 -10.01
CA MET A 34 8.02 -20.72 -10.53
C MET A 34 6.79 -19.79 -10.66
N SER A 35 5.66 -20.35 -11.11
CA SER A 35 4.39 -19.63 -11.19
C SER A 35 3.87 -19.17 -9.82
N ALA A 36 4.12 -19.92 -8.75
CA ALA A 36 3.74 -19.52 -7.40
C ALA A 36 4.60 -18.35 -6.91
N ILE A 37 5.92 -18.41 -7.15
CA ILE A 37 6.84 -17.31 -6.80
C ILE A 37 6.44 -16.02 -7.51
N TYR A 38 6.13 -16.08 -8.82
CA TYR A 38 5.67 -14.89 -9.54
C TYR A 38 4.36 -14.33 -9.01
N LYS A 39 3.39 -15.19 -8.69
CA LYS A 39 2.11 -14.75 -8.13
C LYS A 39 2.28 -14.07 -6.79
N ASP A 40 3.12 -14.64 -5.94
CA ASP A 40 3.39 -14.09 -4.61
C ASP A 40 4.11 -12.75 -4.72
N ALA A 41 5.17 -12.68 -5.52
CA ALA A 41 5.89 -11.43 -5.80
C ALA A 41 4.96 -10.33 -6.34
N LEU A 42 4.06 -10.66 -7.28
CA LEU A 42 3.09 -9.70 -7.82
C LEU A 42 2.11 -9.22 -6.73
N LYS A 43 1.63 -10.13 -5.88
CA LYS A 43 0.73 -9.80 -4.77
C LYS A 43 1.42 -8.87 -3.76
N THR A 44 2.60 -9.25 -3.31
CA THR A 44 3.41 -8.45 -2.37
C THR A 44 3.76 -7.08 -2.96
N TYR A 45 4.07 -7.01 -4.26
CA TYR A 45 4.37 -5.74 -4.92
C TYR A 45 3.17 -4.78 -4.92
N VAL A 46 1.96 -5.29 -5.14
CA VAL A 46 0.73 -4.47 -5.07
C VAL A 46 0.52 -3.94 -3.64
N GLU A 47 0.61 -4.82 -2.64
CA GLU A 47 0.45 -4.45 -1.23
C GLU A 47 1.49 -3.39 -0.80
N GLN A 48 2.75 -3.57 -1.20
CA GLN A 48 3.82 -2.59 -0.93
C GLN A 48 3.52 -1.23 -1.57
N LYS A 49 3.05 -1.20 -2.81
CA LYS A 49 2.72 0.05 -3.51
C LYS A 49 1.54 0.78 -2.87
N GLU A 50 0.57 0.06 -2.35
CA GLU A 50 -0.52 0.67 -1.57
C GLU A 50 0.03 1.33 -0.31
N VAL A 51 0.86 0.63 0.47
CA VAL A 51 1.49 1.20 1.68
C VAL A 51 2.32 2.44 1.35
N GLU A 52 3.11 2.41 0.27
CA GLU A 52 3.86 3.58 -0.19
C GLU A 52 2.95 4.76 -0.54
N LYS A 53 1.82 4.49 -1.21
CA LYS A 53 0.83 5.53 -1.55
C LYS A 53 0.23 6.16 -0.30
N TRP A 54 -0.14 5.35 0.69
CA TRP A 54 -0.67 5.84 1.97
C TRP A 54 0.36 6.66 2.74
N LYS A 55 1.61 6.19 2.81
CA LYS A 55 2.71 6.95 3.43
C LYS A 55 2.93 8.29 2.75
N LYS A 56 2.91 8.33 1.41
CA LYS A 56 3.04 9.57 0.65
C LYS A 56 1.86 10.51 0.91
N ALA A 57 0.64 10.00 0.95
CA ALA A 57 -0.54 10.80 1.27
C ALA A 57 -0.48 11.37 2.69
N ALA A 58 -0.07 10.55 3.67
CA ALA A 58 0.10 10.99 5.05
C ALA A 58 1.18 12.08 5.19
N ALA A 59 2.30 11.93 4.48
CA ALA A 59 3.34 12.95 4.45
C ALA A 59 2.86 14.27 3.82
N LEU A 60 2.11 14.20 2.72
CA LEU A 60 1.51 15.38 2.10
C LEU A 60 0.48 16.06 3.01
N MET A 61 -0.35 15.28 3.70
CA MET A 61 -1.31 15.84 4.66
C MET A 61 -0.61 16.46 5.86
N ALA A 62 0.44 15.84 6.40
CA ALA A 62 1.21 16.39 7.50
C ALA A 62 1.84 17.75 7.11
N ASP A 63 2.41 17.83 5.90
CA ASP A 63 2.95 19.08 5.35
C ASP A 63 1.86 20.15 5.18
N GLU A 64 0.67 19.75 4.71
CA GLU A 64 -0.48 20.66 4.58
C GLU A 64 -0.97 21.16 5.95
N TYR A 65 -1.02 20.31 6.98
CA TYR A 65 -1.40 20.74 8.34
C TYR A 65 -0.40 21.73 8.95
N GLU A 66 0.89 21.58 8.66
CA GLU A 66 1.93 22.44 9.22
C GLU A 66 1.99 23.80 8.51
N ASN A 67 1.78 23.81 7.19
CA ASN A 67 2.01 24.97 6.34
C ASN A 67 0.73 25.70 5.91
N ASN A 68 -0.46 25.10 6.04
CA ASN A 68 -1.72 25.75 5.68
C ASN A 68 -2.25 26.59 6.87
N PRO A 69 -2.29 27.94 6.75
CA PRO A 69 -2.72 28.82 7.83
C PRO A 69 -4.17 28.58 8.25
N GLU A 70 -5.06 28.24 7.31
CA GLU A 70 -6.46 27.98 7.62
C GLU A 70 -6.61 26.77 8.53
N LEU A 71 -5.83 25.70 8.32
CA LEU A 71 -5.89 24.48 9.13
C LEU A 71 -5.25 24.65 10.52
N ARG A 72 -4.21 25.48 10.63
CA ARG A 72 -3.62 25.84 11.93
C ARG A 72 -4.63 26.51 12.87
N ASP A 73 -5.47 27.40 12.32
CA ASP A 73 -6.50 28.09 13.10
C ASP A 73 -7.52 27.12 13.72
N TRP A 74 -7.79 25.96 13.07
CA TRP A 74 -8.63 24.90 13.65
C TRP A 74 -7.93 24.07 14.73
N VAL A 75 -6.59 23.96 14.68
CA VAL A 75 -5.80 23.21 15.69
C VAL A 75 -5.61 24.03 16.97
N GLU A 76 -5.52 25.36 16.85
CA GLU A 76 -5.41 26.29 17.97
C GLU A 76 -6.79 26.71 18.54
N PHE A 77 -7.90 26.17 18.02
CA PHE A 77 -9.23 26.42 18.55
C PHE A 77 -9.42 25.75 19.92
N GLU A 78 -9.10 26.47 21.00
CA GLU A 78 -9.59 26.14 22.33
C GLU A 78 -11.11 26.35 22.36
N GLU A 79 -11.87 25.26 22.23
CA GLU A 79 -13.28 25.24 22.58
C GLU A 79 -13.38 25.61 24.05
N GLY A 80 -13.67 26.88 24.32
CA GLY A 80 -13.99 27.36 25.65
C GLY A 80 -15.20 26.58 26.16
N PHE A 81 -14.95 25.48 26.86
CA PHE A 81 -15.94 24.80 27.67
C PHE A 81 -16.35 25.79 28.76
N TYR A 82 -17.34 26.63 28.46
CA TYR A 82 -17.99 27.45 29.46
C TYR A 82 -18.56 26.49 30.51
N ASP A 83 -17.95 26.52 31.70
CA ASP A 83 -18.46 25.85 32.89
C ASP A 83 -19.80 26.51 33.22
N ASP A 84 -20.91 25.82 32.89
CA ASP A 84 -22.25 26.22 33.31
C ASP A 84 -22.42 25.91 34.80
N LYS A 85 -21.71 26.70 35.63
CA LYS A 85 -21.86 26.76 37.08
C LYS A 85 -21.78 28.19 37.58
N THR A 86 -22.71 29.03 37.14
CA THR A 86 -23.26 30.20 37.86
C THR A 86 -24.40 30.71 36.98
N VAL A 87 -25.68 30.59 37.32
CA VAL A 87 -26.40 31.15 38.49
C VAL A 87 -27.69 30.35 38.72
#